data_AF-A0A8S3VY63-F1
#
_entry.id   AF-A0A8S3VY63-F1
#
_cell.length_a   1.000
_cell.length_b   1.000
_cell.length_c   1.000
_cell.angle_alpha   90.00
_cell.angle_beta   90.00
_cell.angle_gamma   90.00
#
_symmetry.space_group_name_H-M   'P 1'
#
loop_
_entity.id
_entity.type
_entity.pdbx_description
1 polymer ?
#
loop_
_entity_poly.entity_id
_entity_poly.type
_entity_poly.pdbx_seq_one_letter_code
_entity_poly.pdbx_strand_id
1 'polypeptide(L)'
;MEEEEASTSSATPPKKIRRMCHYNKDWENKYSWITKANVDTRAYCKICRNEFAVAEGLKGVNQHASTKKHKEAESAQAKSQRMDSFFTPKGSAQGEKVTNSGPTN
;
A
#
# COMPACT_ATOMS: atom_id res chain seq x y z
N MET A 1 -28.01 60.88 -23.54
CA MET A 1 -27.35 60.11 -24.60
C MET A 1 -26.22 59.39 -23.92
N GLU A 2 -26.56 58.17 -23.50
CA GLU A 2 -25.63 57.09 -23.14
C GLU A 2 -24.49 56.99 -24.15
N GLU A 3 -23.27 56.64 -23.72
CA GLU A 3 -22.39 55.56 -24.24
C GLU A 3 -21.19 55.38 -23.28
N GLU A 4 -20.89 54.15 -22.84
CA GLU A 4 -19.54 53.59 -22.54
C GLU A 4 -19.66 52.24 -21.79
N GLU A 5 -19.87 51.20 -22.60
CA GLU A 5 -19.14 49.93 -22.64
C GLU A 5 -18.22 49.53 -21.45
N ALA A 6 -18.57 48.43 -20.76
CA ALA A 6 -17.57 47.53 -20.14
C ALA A 6 -18.19 46.16 -19.81
N SER A 7 -18.47 45.35 -20.85
CA SER A 7 -18.90 43.97 -20.67
C SER A 7 -17.68 43.06 -20.51
N THR A 8 -17.33 42.74 -19.26
CA THR A 8 -16.17 41.92 -18.90
C THR A 8 -16.46 40.44 -19.15
N SER A 9 -16.02 39.94 -20.31
CA SER A 9 -16.01 38.53 -20.66
C SER A 9 -14.95 37.77 -19.86
N SER A 10 -15.36 37.04 -18.82
CA SER A 10 -14.50 36.13 -18.05
C SER A 10 -14.77 34.67 -18.46
N ALA A 11 -14.08 34.21 -19.50
CA ALA A 11 -14.15 32.82 -19.95
C ALA A 11 -13.19 31.92 -19.15
N THR A 12 -13.71 31.06 -18.27
CA THR A 12 -12.94 29.96 -17.68
C THR A 12 -12.80 28.79 -18.66
N PRO A 13 -11.60 28.20 -18.83
CA PRO A 13 -11.40 27.09 -19.77
C PRO A 13 -12.17 25.82 -19.36
N PRO A 14 -12.66 25.02 -20.31
CA PRO A 14 -13.45 23.82 -20.02
C PRO A 14 -12.63 22.80 -19.23
N LYS A 15 -13.17 22.35 -18.10
CA LYS A 15 -12.59 21.27 -17.27
C LYS A 15 -12.50 19.99 -18.10
N LYS A 16 -11.28 19.53 -18.38
CA LYS A 16 -11.04 18.27 -19.10
C LYS A 16 -11.64 17.12 -18.30
N ILE A 17 -12.66 16.46 -18.84
CA ILE A 17 -13.27 15.25 -18.24
C ILE A 17 -12.20 14.16 -18.19
N ARG A 18 -11.71 13.84 -16.99
CA ARG A 18 -10.80 12.71 -16.77
C ARG A 18 -11.65 11.44 -16.73
N ARG A 19 -11.42 10.52 -17.67
CA ARG A 19 -12.02 9.18 -17.61
C ARG A 19 -11.47 8.47 -16.37
N MET A 20 -12.33 8.05 -15.46
CA MET A 20 -11.94 7.23 -14.32
C MET A 20 -11.54 5.84 -14.83
N CYS A 21 -10.33 5.41 -14.46
CA CYS A 21 -9.88 4.04 -14.67
C CYS A 21 -10.49 3.10 -13.63
N HIS A 22 -10.71 1.87 -14.04
CA HIS A 22 -11.15 0.78 -13.17
C HIS A 22 -9.97 -0.13 -12.85
N TYR A 23 -10.13 -0.91 -11.79
CA TYR A 23 -9.24 -1.95 -11.36
C TYR A 23 -9.07 -2.98 -12.49
N ASN A 24 -7.82 -3.26 -12.85
CA ASN A 24 -7.50 -4.32 -13.80
C ASN A 24 -6.89 -5.52 -13.07
N LYS A 25 -7.46 -6.72 -13.28
CA LYS A 25 -6.94 -8.00 -12.78
C LYS A 25 -5.52 -8.30 -13.27
N ASP A 26 -5.13 -7.81 -14.44
CA ASP A 26 -3.74 -7.92 -14.93
C ASP A 26 -2.72 -7.28 -13.98
N TRP A 27 -3.14 -6.36 -13.11
CA TRP A 27 -2.26 -5.77 -12.11
C TRP A 27 -1.86 -6.75 -11.02
N GLU A 28 -2.67 -7.77 -10.72
CA GLU A 28 -2.31 -8.82 -9.74
C GLU A 28 -1.10 -9.62 -10.22
N ASN A 29 -0.98 -9.82 -11.54
CA ASN A 29 0.17 -10.49 -12.15
C ASN A 29 1.45 -9.64 -12.13
N LYS A 30 1.32 -8.31 -12.25
CA LYS A 30 2.47 -7.39 -12.22
C LYS A 30 2.89 -6.97 -10.82
N TYR A 31 1.94 -6.84 -9.90
CA TYR A 31 2.13 -6.30 -8.58
C TYR A 31 1.57 -7.27 -7.53
N SER A 32 2.42 -8.16 -7.02
CA SER A 32 2.03 -9.21 -6.07
C SER A 32 1.47 -8.67 -4.75
N TRP A 33 1.57 -7.37 -4.47
CA TRP A 33 1.03 -6.70 -3.30
C TRP A 33 -0.37 -6.10 -3.51
N ILE A 34 -0.88 -6.06 -4.74
CA ILE A 34 -2.21 -5.53 -5.09
C ILE A 34 -3.23 -6.67 -5.12
N THR A 35 -4.45 -6.41 -4.66
CA THR A 35 -5.62 -7.26 -4.87
C THR A 35 -6.84 -6.44 -5.21
N LYS A 36 -7.86 -7.09 -5.77
CA LYS A 36 -9.18 -6.46 -5.97
C LYS A 36 -9.74 -5.96 -4.64
N ALA A 37 -10.24 -4.72 -4.63
CA ALA A 37 -11.00 -4.14 -3.53
C ALA A 37 -12.52 -4.37 -3.73
N ASN A 38 -13.34 -3.97 -2.76
CA ASN A 38 -14.80 -4.08 -2.90
C ASN A 38 -15.32 -3.20 -4.05
N VAL A 39 -14.67 -2.05 -4.28
CA VAL A 39 -15.05 -1.07 -5.31
C VAL A 39 -14.10 -1.16 -6.51
N ASP A 40 -14.64 -1.20 -7.73
CA ASP A 40 -13.83 -1.32 -8.95
C ASP A 40 -12.93 -0.10 -9.22
N THR A 41 -13.14 1.05 -8.56
CA THR A 41 -12.25 2.23 -8.65
C THR A 41 -11.16 2.25 -7.58
N ARG A 42 -11.08 1.20 -6.75
CA ARG A 42 -10.10 1.05 -5.68
C ARG A 42 -9.35 -0.26 -5.83
N ALA A 43 -8.14 -0.27 -5.28
CA ALA A 43 -7.32 -1.45 -5.13
C ALA A 43 -6.92 -1.61 -3.67
N TYR A 44 -6.80 -2.85 -3.20
CA TYR A 44 -6.31 -3.14 -1.86
C TYR A 44 -4.84 -3.50 -1.90
N CYS A 45 -4.06 -2.93 -0.98
CA CYS A 45 -2.64 -3.22 -0.83
C CYS A 45 -2.43 -4.14 0.36
N LYS A 46 -1.90 -5.36 0.11
CA LYS A 46 -1.61 -6.37 1.14
C LYS A 46 -0.51 -5.95 2.10
N ILE A 47 0.49 -5.20 1.60
CA ILE A 47 1.61 -4.68 2.40
C ILE A 47 1.11 -3.58 3.35
N CYS A 48 0.40 -2.59 2.81
CA CYS A 48 -0.10 -1.44 3.57
C CYS A 48 -1.36 -1.75 4.39
N ARG A 49 -2.01 -2.88 4.12
CA ARG A 49 -3.35 -3.26 4.61
C ARG A 49 -4.36 -2.12 4.46
N ASN A 50 -4.36 -1.49 3.29
CA ASN A 50 -5.19 -0.32 3.02
C ASN A 50 -5.68 -0.30 1.58
N GLU A 51 -6.86 0.29 1.38
CA GLU A 51 -7.41 0.57 0.06
C GLU A 51 -6.90 1.91 -0.48
N PHE A 52 -6.67 2.00 -1.78
CA PHE A 52 -6.27 3.22 -2.46
C PHE A 52 -7.02 3.40 -3.78
N ALA A 53 -7.18 4.65 -4.19
CA ALA A 53 -7.88 4.98 -5.43
C ALA A 53 -7.02 4.66 -6.65
N VAL A 54 -7.62 3.97 -7.63
CA VAL A 54 -7.01 3.66 -8.93
C VAL A 54 -7.70 4.39 -10.08
N ALA A 55 -8.37 5.50 -9.77
CA ALA A 55 -9.02 6.36 -10.75
C ALA A 55 -8.03 6.87 -11.84
N GLU A 56 -6.74 6.98 -11.52
CA GLU A 56 -5.66 7.33 -12.46
C GLU A 56 -4.94 6.09 -13.05
N GLY A 57 -5.48 4.89 -12.83
CA GLY A 57 -4.92 3.62 -13.29
C GLY A 57 -3.53 3.33 -12.69
N LEU A 58 -2.58 2.96 -13.55
CA LEU A 58 -1.19 2.66 -13.16
C LEU A 58 -0.47 3.84 -12.49
N LYS A 59 -0.86 5.08 -12.77
CA LYS A 59 -0.27 6.24 -12.07
C LYS A 59 -0.61 6.22 -10.58
N GLY A 60 -1.85 5.86 -10.23
CA GLY A 60 -2.26 5.70 -8.83
C GLY A 60 -1.51 4.57 -8.14
N VAL A 61 -1.30 3.46 -8.86
CA VAL A 61 -0.48 2.33 -8.37
C VAL A 61 0.97 2.75 -8.10
N ASN A 62 1.62 3.42 -9.07
CA ASN A 62 3.00 3.87 -8.92
C ASN A 62 3.15 4.94 -7.83
N GLN A 63 2.17 5.85 -7.70
CA GLN A 63 2.15 6.84 -6.63
C GLN A 63 1.98 6.19 -5.26
N HIS A 64 1.09 5.20 -5.14
CA HIS A 64 0.95 4.40 -3.92
C HIS A 64 2.27 3.72 -3.54
N ALA A 65 2.90 3.02 -4.49
CA ALA A 65 4.20 2.36 -4.28
C ALA A 65 5.31 3.35 -3.85
N SER A 66 5.25 4.59 -4.35
CA SER A 66 6.22 5.64 -4.01
C SER A 66 6.00 6.27 -2.63
N THR A 67 4.83 6.04 -2.02
CA THR A 67 4.44 6.65 -0.74
C THR A 67 5.29 6.12 0.40
N LYS A 68 5.67 6.98 1.35
CA LYS A 68 6.49 6.62 2.52
C LYS A 68 5.94 5.41 3.28
N LYS A 69 4.61 5.39 3.54
CA LYS A 69 3.91 4.28 4.19
C LYS A 69 4.16 2.93 3.50
N HIS A 70 4.18 2.90 2.17
CA HIS A 70 4.41 1.66 1.42
C HIS A 70 5.85 1.19 1.58
N LYS A 71 6.83 2.08 1.38
CA LYS A 71 8.26 1.77 1.52
C LYS A 71 8.63 1.28 2.92
N GLU A 72 8.07 1.91 3.95
CA GLU A 72 8.27 1.50 5.34
C GLU A 72 7.64 0.14 5.62
N ALA A 73 6.42 -0.10 5.15
CA ALA A 73 5.73 -1.38 5.33
C ALA A 73 6.41 -2.52 4.55
N GLU A 74 6.89 -2.26 3.34
CA GLU A 74 7.68 -3.21 2.54
C GLU A 74 8.98 -3.59 3.26
N SER A 75 9.71 -2.59 3.77
CA SER A 75 10.94 -2.80 4.55
C SER A 75 10.66 -3.57 5.84
N ALA A 76 9.56 -3.27 6.53
CA ALA A 76 9.15 -3.97 7.74
C ALA A 76 8.79 -5.42 7.44
N GLN A 77 8.03 -5.69 6.38
CA GLN A 77 7.67 -7.04 5.95
C GLN A 77 8.90 -7.89 5.61
N ALA A 78 9.87 -7.31 4.88
CA ALA A 78 11.13 -8.00 4.58
C ALA A 78 11.94 -8.33 5.85
N LYS A 79 11.94 -7.44 6.85
CA LYS A 79 12.57 -7.69 8.16
C LYS A 79 11.85 -8.78 8.94
N SER A 80 10.52 -8.76 8.97
CA SER A 80 9.71 -9.77 9.67
C SER A 80 9.89 -11.17 9.07
N GLN A 81 9.95 -11.29 7.74
CA GLN A 81 10.25 -12.57 7.08
C GLN A 81 11.59 -13.16 7.53
N ARG A 82 12.60 -12.32 7.77
CA ARG A 82 13.90 -12.76 8.26
C ARG A 82 13.85 -13.27 9.71
N MET A 83 12.91 -12.80 10.53
CA MET A 83 12.78 -13.21 11.94
C MET A 83 12.02 -14.53 12.09
N ASP A 84 11.13 -14.87 11.17
CA ASP A 84 10.38 -16.13 11.15
C ASP A 84 11.32 -17.36 11.08
N SER A 85 12.46 -17.22 10.38
CA SER A 85 13.48 -18.27 10.32
C SER A 85 14.21 -18.53 11.65
N PHE A 86 14.22 -17.58 12.59
CA PHE A 86 14.83 -17.76 13.91
C PHE A 86 13.90 -18.47 14.90
N PHE A 87 12.60 -18.41 14.66
CA PHE A 87 11.60 -19.23 15.35
C PHE A 87 11.34 -20.50 14.55
N THR A 88 12.39 -21.25 14.23
CA THR A 88 12.18 -22.66 13.90
C THR A 88 11.68 -23.34 15.20
N PRO A 89 10.48 -23.94 15.26
CA PRO A 89 10.09 -24.77 16.39
C PRO A 89 10.99 -26.01 16.37
N LYS A 90 12.14 -25.91 17.03
CA LYS A 90 13.06 -27.01 17.24
C LYS A 90 12.45 -27.91 18.32
N GLY A 91 11.68 -28.90 17.88
CA GLY A 91 11.26 -30.06 18.66
C GLY A 91 10.58 -29.77 20.00
N SER A 92 9.24 -29.74 20.01
CA SER A 92 8.51 -30.03 21.25
C SER A 92 8.63 -31.52 21.58
N ALA A 93 9.71 -31.86 22.28
CA ALA A 93 9.77 -33.00 23.19
C ALA A 93 10.57 -32.52 24.40
N GLN A 94 9.84 -32.10 25.44
CA GLN A 94 10.39 -31.71 26.74
C GLN A 94 11.34 -32.79 27.26
N GLY A 95 12.55 -32.38 27.59
CA GLY A 95 13.52 -33.14 28.37
C GLY A 95 14.16 -32.19 29.37
N GLU A 96 13.33 -31.62 30.24
CA GLU A 96 13.76 -30.71 31.31
C GLU A 96 14.56 -31.50 32.34
N LYS A 97 15.87 -31.26 32.40
CA LYS A 97 16.68 -31.45 33.61
C LYS A 97 17.84 -30.46 33.61
N VAL A 98 17.60 -29.30 34.20
CA VAL A 98 18.67 -28.37 34.58
C VAL A 98 19.11 -28.74 35.99
N THR A 99 20.24 -29.44 36.12
CA THR A 99 20.90 -29.62 37.42
C THR A 99 21.80 -28.41 37.63
N ASN A 100 21.34 -27.42 38.40
CA ASN A 100 22.20 -26.35 38.87
C ASN A 100 22.71 -26.69 40.27
N SER A 101 23.93 -27.23 40.35
CA SER A 101 24.68 -27.34 41.61
C SER A 101 25.66 -26.17 41.66
N GLY A 102 25.33 -25.14 42.43
CA GLY A 102 26.22 -24.00 42.67
C GLY A 102 27.34 -24.36 43.66
N PRO A 103 28.55 -23.79 43.54
CA PRO A 103 29.60 -23.96 44.53
C PRO A 103 29.36 -23.00 45.72
N THR A 104 29.23 -23.53 46.92
CA THR A 104 29.31 -22.74 48.16
C THR A 104 30.76 -22.66 48.61
N ASN A 105 31.15 -21.45 48.98
CA ASN A 105 32.47 -21.02 49.46
C ASN A 105 32.96 -21.78 50.69
#